data_AF-A0A7U2ES13-F1
#
_entry.id   AF-A0A7U2ES13-F1
#
_cell.length_a   1.000
_cell.length_b   1.000
_cell.length_c   1.000
_cell.angle_alpha   90.00
_cell.angle_beta   90.00
_cell.angle_gamma   90.00
#
_symmetry.space_group_name_H-M   'P 1'
#
loop_
_entity.id
_entity.type
_entity.pdbx_description
1 polymer ?
#
loop_
_entity_poly.entity_id
_entity_poly.type
_entity_poly.pdbx_seq_one_letter_code
_entity_poly.pdbx_strand_id
1 'polypeptide(L)'
;MSTNKEFTFRARRLESESATLLETYGERDIKQFYRYNLPKMHDHHPDLVEANYDFGPMIEDAARLNEKIDMFDSNPALLDQVIFGVQFPALCHPGVADFVDDRKLIALLLVRHFKNHGGLVLPPLDDAQPLSEEHAERLTRHMAAGGRYVPMHYPNWRQTHTVAAPTDPVQPARGTAGTLGLGTGNVGAIGDHRARLRNGGN
;
A
#
# COMPACT_ATOMS: atom_id res chain seq x y z
N MET A 1 -37.26 13.23 27.12
CA MET A 1 -35.83 13.52 27.30
C MET A 1 -35.07 12.76 26.22
N SER A 2 -34.73 13.43 25.11
CA SER A 2 -33.95 12.83 24.03
C SER A 2 -32.54 12.58 24.52
N THR A 3 -32.11 11.33 24.50
CA THR A 3 -30.70 10.96 24.63
C THR A 3 -29.95 11.58 23.47
N ASN A 4 -29.08 12.57 23.77
CA ASN A 4 -28.03 12.99 22.85
C ASN A 4 -27.25 11.74 22.48
N LYS A 5 -27.48 11.18 21.28
CA LYS A 5 -26.53 10.28 20.64
C LYS A 5 -25.31 11.12 20.35
N GLU A 6 -24.42 11.16 21.33
CA GLU A 6 -23.08 11.68 21.18
C GLU A 6 -22.46 10.92 20.00
N PHE A 7 -22.31 11.60 18.86
CA PHE A 7 -21.57 11.10 17.69
C PHE A 7 -20.08 11.09 18.07
N THR A 8 -19.76 10.16 18.95
CA THR A 8 -18.44 9.95 19.47
C THR A 8 -17.84 8.82 18.66
N PHE A 9 -17.11 9.17 17.60
CA PHE A 9 -16.16 8.24 16.99
C PHE A 9 -15.46 7.44 18.09
N ARG A 10 -15.69 6.14 18.01
CA ARG A 10 -14.99 5.08 18.73
C ARG A 10 -14.71 4.06 17.63
N ALA A 11 -13.46 3.66 17.45
CA ALA A 11 -13.16 2.60 16.50
C ALA A 11 -14.05 1.38 16.80
N ARG A 12 -14.51 0.64 15.77
CA ARG A 12 -15.35 -0.56 15.95
C ARG A 12 -14.53 -1.69 16.55
N ARG A 13 -14.27 -1.59 17.85
CA ARG A 13 -13.63 -2.60 18.68
C ARG A 13 -14.65 -3.27 19.57
N LEU A 14 -14.45 -4.54 19.90
CA LEU A 14 -15.17 -5.16 21.00
C LEU A 14 -14.78 -4.44 22.30
N GLU A 15 -15.69 -4.34 23.28
CA GLU A 15 -15.38 -3.66 24.55
C GLU A 15 -14.19 -4.30 25.31
N SER A 16 -13.88 -5.56 24.98
CA SER A 16 -12.74 -6.31 25.51
C SER A 16 -11.39 -6.01 24.85
N GLU A 17 -11.34 -5.27 23.73
CA GLU A 17 -10.13 -5.03 22.96
C GLU A 17 -9.47 -3.68 23.33
N SER A 18 -8.14 -3.68 23.44
CA SER A 18 -7.36 -2.46 23.64
C SER A 18 -7.24 -1.67 22.34
N ALA A 19 -7.47 -0.36 22.41
CA ALA A 19 -7.32 0.51 21.24
C ALA A 19 -5.89 0.50 20.69
N THR A 20 -5.74 0.50 19.36
CA THR A 20 -4.44 0.67 18.74
C THR A 20 -3.93 2.11 18.90
N LEU A 21 -2.63 2.34 18.66
CA LEU A 21 -2.06 3.70 18.67
C LEU A 21 -2.70 4.59 17.60
N LEU A 22 -3.01 4.03 16.43
CA LEU A 22 -3.62 4.75 15.31
C LEU A 22 -5.07 5.13 15.63
N GLU A 23 -5.83 4.22 16.24
CA GLU A 23 -7.19 4.50 16.72
C GLU A 23 -7.18 5.59 17.79
N THR A 24 -6.25 5.51 18.76
CA THR A 24 -6.12 6.52 19.81
C THR A 24 -5.79 7.90 19.24
N TYR A 25 -4.87 7.98 18.28
CA TYR A 25 -4.52 9.22 17.59
C TYR A 25 -5.69 9.76 16.75
N GLY A 26 -6.42 8.88 16.05
CA GLY A 26 -7.64 9.23 15.33
C GLY A 26 -8.72 9.82 16.24
N GLU A 27 -8.98 9.16 17.38
CA GLU A 27 -10.00 9.55 18.36
C GLU A 27 -9.68 10.87 19.07
N ARG A 28 -8.42 11.12 19.41
CA ARG A 28 -8.01 12.27 20.24
C ARG A 28 -7.55 13.47 19.43
N ASP A 29 -6.77 13.26 18.38
CA ASP A 29 -6.08 14.34 17.67
C ASP A 29 -6.77 14.65 16.34
N ILE A 30 -6.90 13.67 15.43
CA ILE A 30 -7.46 13.90 14.08
C ILE A 30 -8.91 14.39 14.18
N LYS A 31 -9.72 13.72 15.00
CA LYS A 31 -11.11 14.11 15.22
C LYS A 31 -11.24 15.53 15.78
N GLN A 32 -10.41 15.89 16.75
CA GLN A 32 -10.42 17.22 17.35
C GLN A 32 -9.96 18.28 16.33
N PHE A 33 -8.94 17.96 15.54
CA PHE A 33 -8.46 18.81 14.44
C PHE A 33 -9.57 19.07 13.41
N TYR A 34 -10.28 18.04 12.96
CA TYR A 34 -11.38 18.22 12.00
C TYR A 34 -12.56 19.00 12.59
N ARG A 35 -12.96 18.70 13.83
CA ARG A 35 -14.00 19.48 14.52
C ARG A 35 -13.66 20.96 14.63
N TYR A 36 -12.39 21.28 14.86
CA TYR A 36 -11.94 22.67 15.00
C TYR A 36 -11.76 23.38 13.65
N ASN A 37 -11.17 22.72 12.64
CA ASN A 37 -10.70 23.36 11.41
C ASN A 37 -11.59 23.12 10.17
N LEU A 38 -12.45 22.11 10.16
CA LEU A 38 -13.35 21.80 9.04
C LEU A 38 -14.79 22.07 9.48
N PRO A 39 -15.21 23.35 9.51
CA PRO A 39 -16.55 23.69 9.94
C PRO A 39 -17.55 23.21 8.88
N LYS A 40 -18.39 22.26 9.30
CA LYS A 40 -19.81 22.12 8.93
C LYS A 40 -20.06 22.04 7.41
N MET A 41 -20.15 20.82 6.87
CA MET A 41 -20.67 20.62 5.52
C MET A 41 -22.12 21.13 5.48
N HIS A 42 -22.39 22.08 4.57
CA HIS A 42 -23.75 22.48 4.24
C HIS A 42 -24.39 21.35 3.43
N ASP A 43 -25.13 20.46 4.10
CA ASP A 43 -26.05 19.56 3.42
C ASP A 43 -27.24 20.38 2.94
N HIS A 44 -27.18 20.88 1.70
CA HIS A 44 -28.25 21.40 0.84
C HIS A 44 -29.31 22.38 1.42
N HIS A 45 -29.21 22.78 2.68
CA HIS A 45 -30.05 23.76 3.37
C HIS A 45 -29.14 24.92 3.81
N PRO A 46 -29.35 26.14 3.29
CA PRO A 46 -28.49 27.29 3.58
C PRO A 46 -28.53 27.73 5.05
N ASP A 47 -29.54 27.29 5.82
CA ASP A 47 -29.83 27.80 7.16
C ASP A 47 -29.52 26.79 8.29
N LEU A 48 -29.19 25.53 7.95
CA LEU A 48 -28.85 24.48 8.91
C LEU A 48 -27.35 24.21 8.87
N VAL A 49 -26.66 24.94 9.71
CA VAL A 49 -25.22 24.84 9.92
C VAL A 49 -24.98 23.70 10.94
N GLU A 50 -25.16 22.45 10.50
CA GLU A 50 -25.06 21.28 11.38
C GLU A 50 -23.62 21.09 11.89
N ALA A 51 -23.45 21.19 13.21
CA ALA A 51 -22.22 20.84 13.91
C ALA A 51 -21.98 19.31 13.99
N ASN A 52 -22.75 18.52 13.23
CA ASN A 52 -22.98 17.10 13.46
C ASN A 52 -22.33 16.19 12.41
N TYR A 53 -21.39 16.68 11.60
CA TYR A 53 -20.64 15.79 10.73
C TYR A 53 -19.79 14.83 11.58
N ASP A 54 -20.18 13.56 11.62
CA ASP A 54 -19.43 12.53 12.30
C ASP A 54 -18.21 12.15 11.44
N PHE A 55 -17.05 12.68 11.80
CA PHE A 55 -15.78 12.35 11.15
C PHE A 55 -15.31 10.92 11.46
N GLY A 56 -15.98 10.20 12.37
CA GLY A 56 -15.55 8.89 12.81
C GLY A 56 -15.40 7.85 11.70
N PRO A 57 -16.44 7.58 10.90
CA PRO A 57 -16.34 6.66 9.77
C PRO A 57 -15.20 7.01 8.82
N MET A 58 -14.99 8.31 8.53
CA MET A 58 -13.92 8.76 7.66
C MET A 58 -12.52 8.50 8.25
N ILE A 59 -12.34 8.71 9.57
CA ILE A 59 -11.08 8.42 10.26
C ILE A 59 -10.82 6.91 10.29
N GLU A 60 -11.85 6.10 10.54
CA GLU A 60 -11.78 4.64 10.52
C GLU A 60 -11.38 4.11 9.13
N ASP A 61 -12.02 4.64 8.09
CA ASP A 61 -11.71 4.29 6.70
C ASP A 61 -10.28 4.68 6.32
N ALA A 62 -9.82 5.87 6.75
CA ALA A 62 -8.45 6.30 6.54
C ALA A 62 -7.44 5.43 7.29
N ALA A 63 -7.74 5.00 8.52
CA ALA A 63 -6.89 4.10 9.29
C ALA A 63 -6.77 2.72 8.63
N ARG A 64 -7.90 2.12 8.23
CA ARG A 64 -7.93 0.87 7.45
C ARG A 64 -7.14 0.98 6.16
N LEU A 65 -7.32 2.08 5.42
CA LEU A 65 -6.58 2.33 4.18
C LEU A 65 -5.07 2.40 4.44
N ASN A 66 -4.64 3.06 5.52
CA ASN A 66 -3.23 3.14 5.89
C ASN A 66 -2.65 1.76 6.21
N GLU A 67 -3.35 0.94 7.01
CA GLU A 67 -2.91 -0.42 7.31
C GLU A 67 -2.79 -1.28 6.05
N LYS A 68 -3.74 -1.14 5.13
CA LYS A 68 -3.68 -1.79 3.81
C LYS A 68 -2.42 -1.37 3.04
N ILE A 69 -2.12 -0.08 2.99
CA ILE A 69 -0.90 0.43 2.34
C ILE A 69 0.35 -0.15 2.99
N ASP A 70 0.45 -0.12 4.32
CA ASP A 70 1.59 -0.66 5.08
C ASP A 70 1.79 -2.17 4.80
N MET A 71 0.69 -2.92 4.62
CA MET A 71 0.73 -4.34 4.25
C MET A 71 1.36 -4.57 2.87
N PHE A 72 1.00 -3.79 1.86
CA PHE A 72 1.58 -3.91 0.51
C PHE A 72 3.01 -3.42 0.43
N ASP A 73 3.35 -2.36 1.17
CA ASP A 73 4.73 -1.88 1.25
C ASP A 73 5.65 -2.92 1.91
N SER A 74 5.13 -3.67 2.89
CA SER A 74 5.87 -4.76 3.56
C SER A 74 5.94 -6.03 2.71
N ASN A 75 4.93 -6.29 1.88
CA ASN A 75 4.80 -7.48 1.05
C ASN A 75 4.46 -7.12 -0.41
N PRO A 76 5.43 -6.65 -1.20
CA PRO A 76 5.17 -6.13 -2.54
C PRO A 76 4.57 -7.16 -3.50
N ALA A 77 4.81 -8.46 -3.29
CA ALA A 77 4.26 -9.56 -4.08
C ALA A 77 2.74 -9.74 -3.95
N LEU A 78 2.11 -9.14 -2.94
CA LEU A 78 0.65 -9.15 -2.82
C LEU A 78 -0.03 -8.42 -3.97
N LEU A 79 0.63 -7.37 -4.51
CA LEU A 79 0.08 -6.59 -5.60
C LEU A 79 -0.09 -7.46 -6.86
N ASP A 80 0.82 -8.39 -7.11
CA ASP A 80 0.71 -9.35 -8.21
C ASP A 80 -0.59 -10.17 -8.10
N GLN A 81 -0.96 -10.58 -6.88
CA GLN A 81 -2.18 -11.36 -6.65
C GLN A 81 -3.44 -10.51 -6.86
N VAL A 82 -3.39 -9.23 -6.49
CA VAL A 82 -4.50 -8.29 -6.74
C VAL A 82 -4.70 -8.13 -8.25
N ILE A 83 -3.64 -7.88 -9.02
CA ILE A 83 -3.73 -7.72 -10.47
C ILE A 83 -4.23 -9.00 -11.14
N PHE A 84 -3.74 -10.16 -10.71
CA PHE A 84 -4.26 -11.45 -11.20
C PHE A 84 -5.75 -11.65 -10.85
N GLY A 85 -6.16 -11.33 -9.62
CA GLY A 85 -7.55 -11.44 -9.17
C GLY A 85 -8.51 -10.49 -9.90
N VAL A 86 -8.04 -9.31 -10.34
CA VAL A 86 -8.81 -8.41 -11.20
C VAL A 86 -9.08 -9.04 -12.57
N GLN A 87 -8.10 -9.72 -13.16
CA GLN A 87 -8.23 -10.34 -14.48
C GLN A 87 -9.01 -11.66 -14.44
N PHE A 88 -8.83 -12.45 -13.37
CA PHE A 88 -9.48 -13.74 -13.17
C PHE A 88 -10.21 -13.80 -11.82
N PRO A 89 -11.39 -13.16 -11.68
CA PRO A 89 -12.10 -13.06 -10.39
C PRO A 89 -12.39 -14.42 -9.73
N ALA A 90 -12.69 -15.45 -10.53
CA ALA A 90 -12.94 -16.80 -10.03
C ALA A 90 -11.71 -17.51 -9.42
N LEU A 91 -10.51 -17.01 -9.74
CA LEU A 91 -9.22 -17.51 -9.27
C LEU A 91 -8.53 -16.52 -8.32
N CYS A 92 -9.26 -15.54 -7.80
CA CYS A 92 -8.72 -14.57 -6.88
C CYS A 92 -8.31 -15.24 -5.55
N HIS A 93 -7.13 -14.88 -5.03
CA HIS A 93 -6.71 -15.35 -3.71
C HIS A 93 -7.63 -14.75 -2.63
N PRO A 94 -8.17 -15.54 -1.68
CA PRO A 94 -9.12 -15.04 -0.68
C PRO A 94 -8.59 -13.87 0.15
N GLY A 95 -7.29 -13.88 0.46
CA GLY A 95 -6.63 -12.82 1.22
C GLY A 95 -6.50 -11.47 0.50
N VAL A 96 -6.78 -11.40 -0.81
CA VAL A 96 -6.77 -10.14 -1.56
C VAL A 96 -8.11 -9.80 -2.23
N ALA A 97 -9.15 -10.59 -1.96
CA ALA A 97 -10.48 -10.41 -2.56
C ALA A 97 -11.09 -9.05 -2.21
N ASP A 98 -10.87 -8.53 -1.00
CA ASP A 98 -11.38 -7.23 -0.57
C ASP A 98 -10.74 -6.01 -1.28
N PHE A 99 -9.74 -6.25 -2.14
CA PHE A 99 -8.97 -5.20 -2.81
C PHE A 99 -9.28 -5.09 -4.30
N VAL A 100 -9.74 -6.17 -4.94
CA VAL A 100 -9.86 -6.23 -6.41
C VAL A 100 -10.91 -5.25 -6.96
N ASP A 101 -11.88 -4.86 -6.14
CA ASP A 101 -12.93 -3.91 -6.52
C ASP A 101 -12.57 -2.44 -6.26
N ASP A 102 -11.55 -2.16 -5.43
CA ASP A 102 -11.14 -0.80 -5.11
C ASP A 102 -10.14 -0.24 -6.12
N ARG A 103 -10.68 0.25 -7.23
CA ARG A 103 -9.89 0.83 -8.34
C ARG A 103 -8.96 1.96 -7.91
N LYS A 104 -9.37 2.79 -6.94
CA LYS A 104 -8.56 3.93 -6.46
C LYS A 104 -7.38 3.43 -5.65
N LEU A 105 -7.62 2.47 -4.76
CA LEU A 105 -6.57 1.82 -4.00
C LEU A 105 -5.59 1.09 -4.92
N ILE A 106 -6.08 0.30 -5.88
CA ILE A 106 -5.21 -0.41 -6.84
C ILE A 106 -4.29 0.57 -7.58
N ALA A 107 -4.84 1.66 -8.11
CA ALA A 107 -4.05 2.69 -8.79
C ALA A 107 -2.99 3.31 -7.86
N LEU A 108 -3.36 3.64 -6.61
CA LEU A 108 -2.43 4.16 -5.61
C LEU A 108 -1.31 3.15 -5.31
N LEU A 109 -1.65 1.87 -5.12
CA LEU A 109 -0.68 0.80 -4.85
C LEU A 109 0.28 0.60 -6.02
N LEU A 110 -0.21 0.62 -7.27
CA LEU A 110 0.65 0.53 -8.46
C LEU A 110 1.65 1.69 -8.54
N VAL A 111 1.21 2.93 -8.28
CA VAL A 111 2.10 4.10 -8.27
C VAL A 111 3.13 4.00 -7.15
N ARG A 112 2.73 3.58 -5.94
CA ARG A 112 3.66 3.36 -4.82
C ARG A 112 4.66 2.24 -5.13
N HIS A 113 4.19 1.13 -5.67
CA HIS A 113 5.02 0.00 -6.05
C HIS A 113 6.04 0.39 -7.12
N PHE A 114 5.66 1.22 -8.09
CA PHE A 114 6.62 1.78 -9.05
C PHE A 114 7.71 2.62 -8.38
N LYS A 115 7.33 3.47 -7.42
CA LYS A 115 8.29 4.32 -6.69
C LYS A 115 9.28 3.51 -5.85
N ASN A 116 8.80 2.45 -5.20
CA ASN A 116 9.60 1.68 -4.22
C ASN A 116 10.34 0.49 -4.86
N HIS A 117 9.76 -0.15 -5.88
CA HIS A 117 10.27 -1.41 -6.43
C HIS A 117 10.52 -1.39 -7.94
N GLY A 118 10.14 -0.33 -8.66
CA GLY A 118 10.37 -0.22 -10.10
C GLY A 118 9.21 -0.67 -10.98
N GLY A 119 8.08 -1.07 -10.39
CA GLY A 119 6.82 -1.27 -11.10
C GLY A 119 6.67 -2.67 -11.66
N LEU A 120 5.44 -2.97 -12.07
CA LEU A 120 5.06 -4.24 -12.66
C LEU A 120 4.75 -4.03 -14.13
N VAL A 121 5.14 -4.99 -14.98
CA VAL A 121 4.58 -5.09 -16.32
C VAL A 121 3.20 -5.72 -16.17
N LEU A 122 2.17 -4.97 -16.54
CA LEU A 122 0.78 -5.34 -16.28
C LEU A 122 0.12 -5.92 -17.54
N PRO A 123 -0.79 -6.89 -17.41
CA PRO A 123 -1.69 -7.25 -18.49
C PRO A 123 -2.51 -6.03 -18.97
N PRO A 124 -2.83 -5.91 -20.27
CA PRO A 124 -2.64 -6.92 -21.33
C PRO A 124 -1.33 -6.78 -22.14
N LEU A 125 -0.26 -6.21 -21.56
CA LEU A 125 1.03 -6.10 -22.28
C LEU A 125 1.61 -7.49 -22.61
N ASP A 126 2.31 -7.59 -23.75
CA ASP A 126 2.80 -8.86 -24.32
C ASP A 126 3.68 -9.68 -23.35
N ASP A 127 4.43 -9.02 -22.47
CA ASP A 127 5.29 -9.70 -21.49
C ASP A 127 4.50 -10.28 -20.30
N ALA A 128 3.28 -9.81 -20.05
CA ALA A 128 2.50 -10.13 -18.85
C ALA A 128 1.23 -10.94 -19.14
N GLN A 129 0.54 -10.66 -20.25
CA GLN A 129 -0.68 -11.35 -20.66
C GLN A 129 -0.51 -12.89 -20.74
N PRO A 130 0.47 -13.44 -21.49
CA PRO A 130 0.62 -14.89 -21.61
C PRO A 130 0.97 -15.54 -20.27
N LEU A 131 1.72 -14.84 -19.40
CA LEU A 131 2.06 -15.35 -18.07
C LEU A 131 0.80 -15.52 -17.21
N SER A 132 -0.12 -14.56 -17.24
CA SER A 132 -1.36 -14.64 -16.48
C SER A 132 -2.28 -15.74 -16.98
N GLU A 133 -2.40 -15.92 -18.30
CA GLU A 133 -3.21 -16.97 -18.90
C GLU A 133 -2.66 -18.36 -18.56
N GLU A 134 -1.36 -18.58 -18.76
CA GLU A 134 -0.72 -19.86 -18.40
C GLU A 134 -0.85 -20.15 -16.89
N HIS A 135 -0.69 -19.11 -16.07
CA HIS A 135 -0.87 -19.22 -14.63
C HIS A 135 -2.31 -19.62 -14.28
N ALA A 136 -3.32 -19.01 -14.89
CA ALA A 136 -4.73 -19.33 -14.65
C ALA A 136 -5.06 -20.78 -15.00
N GLU A 137 -4.55 -21.29 -16.13
CA GLU A 137 -4.72 -22.69 -16.52
C GLU A 137 -4.06 -23.65 -15.52
N ARG A 138 -2.83 -23.34 -15.12
CA ARG A 138 -2.07 -24.15 -14.16
C ARG A 138 -2.74 -24.16 -12.80
N LEU A 139 -3.17 -23.01 -12.31
CA LEU A 139 -3.85 -22.87 -11.02
C LEU A 139 -5.19 -23.62 -11.03
N THR A 140 -5.97 -23.50 -12.10
CA THR A 140 -7.25 -24.23 -12.24
C THR A 140 -7.04 -25.74 -12.13
N ARG A 141 -6.06 -26.29 -12.86
CA ARG A 141 -5.71 -27.73 -12.79
C ARG A 141 -5.24 -28.13 -11.40
N HIS A 142 -4.43 -27.30 -10.76
CA HIS A 142 -3.90 -27.58 -9.42
C HIS A 142 -5.00 -27.57 -8.35
N MET A 143 -5.92 -26.60 -8.41
CA MET A 143 -7.06 -26.49 -7.50
C MET A 143 -8.05 -27.65 -7.70
N ALA A 144 -8.30 -28.06 -8.94
CA ALA A 144 -9.14 -29.23 -9.24
C ALA A 144 -8.55 -30.55 -8.67
N ALA A 145 -7.23 -30.63 -8.52
CA ALA A 145 -6.55 -31.75 -7.87
C ALA A 145 -6.52 -31.65 -6.33
N GLY A 146 -7.17 -30.66 -5.74
CA GLY A 146 -7.16 -30.41 -4.28
C GLY A 146 -5.89 -29.74 -3.77
N GLY A 147 -5.09 -29.15 -4.67
CA GLY A 147 -3.89 -28.40 -4.33
C GLY A 147 -4.18 -27.06 -3.65
N ARG A 148 -3.13 -26.46 -3.07
CA ARG A 148 -3.19 -25.10 -2.50
C ARG A 148 -3.06 -24.02 -3.58
N TYR A 149 -3.43 -22.79 -3.24
CA TYR A 149 -3.19 -21.65 -4.10
C TYR A 149 -1.70 -21.47 -4.41
N VAL A 150 -1.38 -21.13 -5.66
CA VAL A 150 -0.02 -20.83 -6.12
C VAL A 150 0.05 -19.35 -6.50
N PRO A 151 0.99 -18.57 -5.95
CA PRO A 151 1.04 -17.13 -6.19
C PRO A 151 1.49 -16.79 -7.63
N MET A 152 0.88 -15.77 -8.21
CA MET A 152 1.26 -15.16 -9.48
C MET A 152 2.42 -14.17 -9.29
N HIS A 153 3.28 -14.02 -10.29
CA HIS A 153 4.35 -13.01 -10.29
C HIS A 153 4.47 -12.32 -11.63
N TYR A 154 4.53 -10.99 -11.62
CA TYR A 154 4.69 -10.19 -12.83
C TYR A 154 6.14 -9.70 -12.99
N PRO A 155 6.63 -9.53 -14.24
CA PRO A 155 7.95 -8.96 -14.49
C PRO A 155 8.08 -7.55 -13.93
N ASN A 156 9.27 -7.20 -13.47
CA ASN A 156 9.56 -5.85 -13.00
C ASN A 156 9.77 -4.89 -14.18
N TRP A 157 9.00 -3.81 -14.23
CA TRP A 157 9.02 -2.89 -15.37
C TRP A 157 10.37 -2.19 -15.54
N ARG A 158 11.01 -1.71 -14.46
CA ARG A 158 12.33 -1.06 -14.57
C ARG A 158 13.40 -2.03 -15.05
N GLN A 159 13.39 -3.27 -14.57
CA GLN A 159 14.38 -4.26 -15.00
C GLN A 159 14.22 -4.62 -16.48
N THR A 160 12.99 -4.76 -16.99
CA THR A 160 12.75 -5.04 -18.40
C THR A 160 13.11 -3.87 -19.32
N HIS A 161 13.10 -2.64 -18.81
CA HIS A 161 13.40 -1.43 -19.57
C HIS A 161 14.77 -0.80 -19.22
N THR A 162 15.59 -1.49 -18.42
CA THR A 162 16.98 -1.07 -18.22
C THR A 162 17.73 -1.43 -19.49
N VAL A 163 17.89 -0.44 -20.38
CA VAL A 163 18.79 -0.54 -21.54
C VAL A 163 20.16 -0.94 -21.00
N ALA A 164 20.70 -2.09 -21.42
CA ALA A 164 22.09 -2.40 -21.18
C ALA A 164 22.91 -1.20 -21.66
N ALA A 165 23.64 -0.56 -20.75
CA ALA A 165 24.51 0.55 -21.10
C ALA A 165 25.35 0.15 -22.33
N PRO A 166 25.56 1.05 -23.31
CA PRO A 166 26.36 0.70 -24.48
C PRO A 166 27.69 0.13 -24.02
N THR A 167 28.03 -1.06 -24.49
CA THR A 167 29.35 -1.65 -24.29
C THR A 167 30.31 -0.93 -25.22
N ASP A 168 30.82 0.22 -24.78
CA ASP A 168 31.88 0.91 -25.51
C ASP A 168 33.17 0.06 -25.46
N PRO A 169 33.87 -0.13 -26.60
CA PRO A 169 35.10 -0.87 -26.63
C PRO A 169 36.23 -0.04 -26.02
N VAL A 170 36.91 -0.66 -25.05
CA VAL A 170 38.23 -0.36 -24.47
C VAL A 170 39.02 0.78 -25.14
N GLN A 171 39.32 1.83 -24.36
CA GLN A 171 40.52 2.65 -24.55
C GLN A 171 41.44 2.58 -23.30
N PRO A 172 42.77 2.61 -23.50
CA PRO A 172 43.73 2.18 -22.50
C PRO A 172 43.99 3.24 -21.42
N ALA A 173 44.33 2.73 -20.24
CA ALA A 173 44.64 3.48 -19.03
C ALA A 173 45.77 4.52 -19.21
N ARG A 174 45.51 5.75 -18.75
CA ARG A 174 46.45 6.76 -18.25
C ARG A 174 45.61 7.66 -17.31
N GLY A 175 45.82 7.85 -16.02
CA GLY A 175 46.82 7.44 -15.04
C GLY A 175 46.71 8.45 -13.89
N THR A 176 46.52 7.96 -12.65
CA THR A 176 46.77 8.61 -11.33
C THR A 176 46.19 10.02 -11.07
N ALA A 177 45.44 10.32 -10.01
CA ALA A 177 45.46 9.82 -8.64
C ALA A 177 44.15 10.18 -7.93
N GLY A 178 43.71 9.36 -6.98
CA GLY A 178 42.62 9.74 -6.06
C GLY A 178 41.95 8.55 -5.40
N THR A 179 42.53 8.13 -4.28
CA THR A 179 41.83 7.59 -3.10
C THR A 179 41.20 6.20 -3.23
N LEU A 180 41.71 5.22 -2.45
CA LEU A 180 40.94 4.16 -1.77
C LEU A 180 41.93 3.23 -1.01
N GLY A 181 41.95 3.34 0.32
CA GLY A 181 42.30 2.23 1.22
C GLY A 181 41.01 1.77 1.89
N LEU A 182 40.45 0.63 1.47
CA LEU A 182 40.56 -0.68 2.12
C LEU A 182 39.88 -0.73 3.49
N GLY A 183 38.71 -1.40 3.55
CA GLY A 183 38.05 -1.73 4.81
C GLY A 183 36.68 -2.38 4.62
N THR A 184 36.69 -3.70 4.58
CA THR A 184 35.60 -4.64 4.88
C THR A 184 34.56 -4.14 5.90
N GLY A 185 33.26 -4.35 5.64
CA GLY A 185 32.25 -4.39 6.71
C GLY A 185 30.82 -4.02 6.35
N ASN A 186 29.92 -4.96 6.63
CA ASN A 186 28.53 -4.82 7.08
C ASN A 186 27.40 -4.33 6.16
N VAL A 187 26.49 -5.28 5.91
CA VAL A 187 25.03 -5.19 6.07
C VAL A 187 24.57 -3.86 6.67
N GLY A 188 24.12 -2.95 5.81
CA GLY A 188 23.56 -1.65 6.18
C GLY A 188 22.04 -1.71 6.24
N ALA A 189 21.53 -1.84 7.47
CA ALA A 189 20.23 -1.45 8.01
C ALA A 189 19.15 -0.96 7.02
N ILE A 190 18.02 -1.68 7.01
CA ILE A 190 16.70 -1.17 6.67
C ILE A 190 16.44 0.04 7.58
N GLY A 191 16.44 1.23 6.97
CA GLY A 191 16.23 2.51 7.64
C GLY A 191 14.78 2.66 8.07
N ASP A 192 14.57 2.47 9.37
CA ASP A 192 13.34 2.74 10.10
C ASP A 192 13.06 4.27 10.12
N HIS A 193 12.28 4.77 9.17
CA HIS A 193 11.99 6.20 9.02
C HIS A 193 10.93 6.75 10.00
N ARG A 194 10.50 5.98 11.02
CA ARG A 194 9.48 6.42 11.99
C ARG A 194 10.02 6.96 13.32
N ALA A 195 11.33 6.97 13.57
CA ALA A 195 11.90 7.30 14.89
C ALA A 195 12.64 8.64 15.02
N ARG A 196 12.24 9.71 14.30
CA ARG A 196 12.89 11.04 14.41
C ARG A 196 11.97 12.23 14.72
N LEU A 197 10.91 12.01 15.49
CA LEU A 197 10.11 13.12 16.07
C LEU A 197 9.89 12.98 17.58
N ARG A 198 10.89 12.50 18.32
CA ARG A 198 10.87 12.60 19.79
C ARG A 198 12.28 12.66 20.36
N ASN A 199 12.87 13.86 20.34
CA ASN A 199 13.69 14.42 21.42
C ASN A 199 14.33 15.73 20.97
N GLY A 200 13.77 16.83 21.47
CA GLY A 200 14.28 18.19 21.32
C GLY A 200 13.68 19.06 22.41
N GLY A 201 13.83 18.61 23.66
CA GLY A 201 13.57 19.41 24.85
C GLY A 201 14.85 19.48 25.67
N ASN A 202 15.49 20.65 25.64
CA ASN A 202 16.03 21.34 26.80
C ASN A 202 16.24 22.80 26.42
#